data_AF-A0A9X8DUZ6-F1
#
_entry.id   AF-A0A9X8DUZ6-F1
#
_cell.length_a   1.000
_cell.length_b   1.000
_cell.length_c   1.000
_cell.angle_alpha   90.00
_cell.angle_beta   90.00
_cell.angle_gamma   90.00
#
_symmetry.space_group_name_H-M   'P 1'
#
loop_
_entity.id
_entity.type
_entity.pdbx_description
1 polymer ?
#
loop_
_entity_poly.entity_id
_entity_poly.type
_entity_poly.pdbx_seq_one_letter_code
_entity_poly.pdbx_strand_id
1 'polypeptide(L)'
;MVPGSGFNGQFLFDRTLSVVYEENSPPDEDISLPTLLRCLTIGYAFTLRHTTRPSLQITSSLRPFATIPSEFVLDSTPRVFRVFPNGESSMARLAGLSHGDYIATYSLNTVSLDLFSWPRSADRSMVSRISIVLARNGTGLTAVVSVTHADAAPAVDYAALNAGQRYATYDKLRETPSATFRFGYTRLK
;
A
#
# COMPACT_ATOMS: atom_id res chain seq x y z
N MET A 1 19.11 -11.73 0.26
CA MET A 1 18.14 -12.11 1.29
C MET A 1 18.79 -11.84 2.63
N VAL A 2 18.15 -11.12 3.55
CA VAL A 2 18.67 -10.95 4.92
C VAL A 2 18.41 -12.25 5.69
N PRO A 3 19.44 -13.05 6.03
CA PRO A 3 19.25 -14.29 6.78
C PRO A 3 18.61 -13.97 8.13
N GLY A 4 17.59 -14.72 8.53
CA GLY A 4 16.91 -14.54 9.82
C GLY A 4 15.90 -13.39 9.91
N SER A 5 15.64 -12.63 8.83
CA SER A 5 14.54 -11.66 8.83
C SER A 5 13.21 -12.38 9.07
N GLY A 6 12.52 -12.02 10.15
CA GLY A 6 11.22 -12.60 10.48
C GLY A 6 10.09 -12.23 9.52
N PHE A 7 10.34 -11.29 8.61
CA PHE A 7 9.46 -10.96 7.50
C PHE A 7 9.62 -11.90 6.31
N ASN A 8 10.68 -12.70 6.22
CA ASN A 8 10.80 -13.67 5.13
C ASN A 8 9.80 -14.81 5.36
N GLY A 9 8.97 -15.11 4.37
CA GLY A 9 8.05 -16.24 4.45
C GLY A 9 6.84 -16.11 3.54
N GLN A 10 6.03 -17.15 3.54
CA GLN A 10 4.69 -17.13 2.96
C GLN A 10 3.68 -16.90 4.07
N PHE A 11 2.76 -16.00 3.84
CA PHE A 11 1.74 -15.58 4.79
C PHE A 11 0.37 -15.77 4.18
N LEU A 12 -0.52 -16.38 4.95
CA LEU A 12 -1.91 -16.59 4.62
C LEU A 12 -2.77 -15.79 5.61
N PHE A 13 -3.76 -15.09 5.10
CA PHE A 13 -4.77 -14.41 5.89
C PHE A 13 -5.40 -15.40 6.86
N ASP A 14 -5.40 -15.06 8.14
CA ASP A 14 -5.94 -15.88 9.22
C ASP A 14 -7.27 -15.30 9.70
N ARG A 15 -7.27 -14.02 10.09
CA ARG A 15 -8.44 -13.36 10.65
C ARG A 15 -8.42 -11.84 10.49
N THR A 16 -9.61 -11.25 10.51
CA THR A 16 -9.78 -9.81 10.74
C THR A 16 -9.76 -9.54 12.24
N LEU A 17 -8.88 -8.65 12.68
CA LEU A 17 -8.74 -8.25 14.09
C LEU A 17 -9.62 -7.05 14.42
N SER A 18 -9.73 -6.09 13.50
CA SER A 18 -10.65 -4.96 13.63
C SER A 18 -10.90 -4.32 12.27
N VAL A 19 -12.06 -3.67 12.15
CA VAL A 19 -12.41 -2.78 11.05
C VAL A 19 -13.04 -1.53 11.65
N VAL A 20 -12.53 -0.37 11.26
CA VAL A 20 -13.03 0.93 11.70
C VAL A 20 -13.26 1.76 10.45
N TYR A 21 -14.48 2.25 10.27
CA TYR A 21 -14.83 3.24 9.25
C TYR A 21 -15.13 4.56 9.96
N GLU A 22 -14.78 5.68 9.34
CA GLU A 22 -15.15 6.98 9.86
C GLU A 22 -16.64 7.25 9.62
N GLU A 23 -17.36 7.71 10.65
CA GLU A 23 -18.83 7.79 10.69
C GLU A 23 -19.45 8.71 9.61
N ASN A 24 -18.63 9.55 8.97
CA ASN A 24 -19.07 10.55 7.98
C ASN A 24 -18.42 10.38 6.60
N SER A 25 -17.85 9.21 6.28
CA SER A 25 -17.38 8.97 4.91
C SER A 25 -18.57 9.01 3.94
N PRO A 26 -18.51 9.85 2.87
CA PRO A 26 -19.56 9.89 1.86
C PRO A 26 -19.79 8.50 1.23
N PRO A 27 -21.02 8.13 0.84
CA PRO A 27 -21.29 6.86 0.15
C PRO A 27 -20.47 6.67 -1.13
N ASP A 28 -20.09 7.79 -1.76
CA ASP A 28 -19.26 7.83 -2.96
C ASP A 28 -17.79 7.40 -2.69
N GLU A 29 -17.40 7.34 -1.42
CA GLU A 29 -16.09 6.87 -0.93
C GLU A 29 -16.13 5.43 -0.41
N ASP A 30 -17.28 4.74 -0.48
CA ASP A 30 -17.34 3.31 -0.17
C ASP A 30 -16.36 2.52 -1.04
N ILE A 31 -15.71 1.53 -0.44
CA ILE A 31 -14.75 0.69 -1.14
C ILE A 31 -15.49 -0.06 -2.26
N SER A 32 -15.30 0.40 -3.49
CA SER A 32 -15.89 -0.24 -4.66
C SER A 32 -15.53 -1.73 -4.72
N LEU A 33 -16.43 -2.57 -5.25
CA LEU A 33 -16.18 -4.00 -5.39
C LEU A 33 -14.86 -4.32 -6.14
N PRO A 34 -14.49 -3.62 -7.23
CA PRO A 34 -13.18 -3.80 -7.87
C PRO A 34 -11.99 -3.51 -6.94
N THR A 35 -12.08 -2.48 -6.10
CA THR A 35 -11.04 -2.17 -5.11
C THR A 35 -10.95 -3.28 -4.07
N LEU A 36 -12.08 -3.79 -3.56
CA LEU A 36 -12.10 -4.89 -2.62
C LEU A 36 -11.46 -6.17 -3.21
N LEU A 37 -11.81 -6.53 -4.45
CA LEU A 37 -11.23 -7.67 -5.15
C LEU A 37 -9.73 -7.49 -5.38
N ARG A 38 -9.27 -6.28 -5.70
CA ARG A 38 -7.84 -5.97 -5.76
C ARG A 38 -7.17 -6.21 -4.40
N CYS A 39 -7.71 -5.66 -3.32
CA CYS A 39 -7.15 -5.85 -1.99
C CYS A 39 -7.06 -7.33 -1.60
N LEU A 40 -8.08 -8.13 -1.93
CA LEU A 40 -8.08 -9.58 -1.73
C LEU A 40 -6.98 -10.27 -2.54
N THR A 41 -6.89 -9.98 -3.84
CA THR A 41 -5.85 -10.57 -4.70
C THR A 41 -4.44 -10.13 -4.32
N ILE A 42 -4.26 -9.00 -3.64
CA ILE A 42 -2.96 -8.55 -3.13
C ILE A 42 -2.63 -9.18 -1.77
N GLY A 43 -3.58 -9.13 -0.84
CA GLY A 43 -3.32 -9.28 0.58
C GLY A 43 -3.82 -10.58 1.21
N TYR A 44 -4.56 -11.44 0.50
CA TYR A 44 -5.09 -12.67 1.10
C TYR A 44 -4.00 -13.72 1.36
N ALA A 45 -3.09 -13.92 0.41
CA ALA A 45 -1.96 -14.82 0.56
C ALA A 45 -0.77 -14.27 -0.22
N PHE A 46 0.38 -14.09 0.42
CA PHE A 46 1.55 -13.49 -0.21
C PHE A 46 2.86 -14.02 0.37
N THR A 47 3.91 -13.92 -0.46
CA THR A 47 5.29 -14.14 -0.06
C THR A 47 5.98 -12.81 0.17
N LEU A 48 6.65 -12.69 1.31
CA LEU A 48 7.56 -11.59 1.60
C LEU A 48 9.00 -12.07 1.53
N ARG A 49 9.86 -11.25 0.92
CA ARG A 49 11.31 -11.43 0.92
C ARG A 49 11.99 -10.11 1.25
N HIS A 50 12.64 -10.06 2.40
CA HIS A 50 13.49 -8.96 2.83
C HIS A 50 14.91 -9.18 2.28
N THR A 51 15.35 -8.27 1.41
CA THR A 51 16.63 -8.37 0.72
C THR A 51 17.74 -7.55 1.40
N THR A 52 18.99 -7.82 1.03
CA THR A 52 20.20 -7.27 1.68
C THR A 52 20.48 -5.80 1.34
N ARG A 53 20.00 -5.32 0.20
CA ARG A 53 19.74 -3.89 0.01
C ARG A 53 18.37 -3.70 0.64
N PRO A 54 18.17 -2.83 1.64
CA PRO A 54 17.00 -2.87 2.51
C PRO A 54 15.73 -2.69 1.69
N SER A 55 15.19 -3.77 1.14
CA SER A 55 14.09 -3.80 0.21
C SER A 55 13.17 -4.95 0.56
N LEU A 56 11.88 -4.68 0.52
CA LEU A 56 10.84 -5.67 0.70
C LEU A 56 10.28 -6.04 -0.67
N GLN A 57 10.43 -7.30 -1.04
CA GLN A 57 9.76 -7.87 -2.19
C GLN A 57 8.48 -8.57 -1.76
N ILE A 58 7.39 -8.29 -2.45
CA ILE A 58 6.06 -8.85 -2.18
C ILE A 58 5.54 -9.53 -3.45
N THR A 59 5.03 -10.73 -3.31
CA THR A 59 4.36 -11.46 -4.39
C THR A 59 3.13 -12.15 -3.85
N SER A 60 1.97 -11.83 -4.40
CA SER A 60 0.74 -12.54 -4.05
C SER A 60 0.72 -13.95 -4.64
N SER A 61 0.19 -14.88 -3.86
CA SER A 61 -0.16 -16.23 -4.32
C SER A 61 -1.44 -16.22 -5.17
N LEU A 62 -2.28 -15.19 -5.04
CA LEU A 62 -3.51 -14.97 -5.82
C LEU A 62 -3.28 -13.96 -6.96
N ARG A 63 -2.24 -14.19 -7.77
CA ARG A 63 -1.89 -13.28 -8.86
C ARG A 63 -2.64 -13.64 -10.16
N PRO A 64 -3.57 -12.80 -10.65
CA PRO A 64 -4.12 -12.97 -11.99
C PRO A 64 -3.08 -12.76 -13.10
N PHE A 65 -2.00 -12.01 -12.82
CA PHE A 65 -0.94 -11.72 -13.78
C PHE A 65 0.41 -12.26 -13.27
N ALA A 66 1.06 -13.10 -14.08
CA ALA A 66 2.40 -13.60 -13.78
C ALA A 66 3.46 -12.56 -14.17
N THR A 67 4.07 -11.91 -13.16
CA THR A 67 5.08 -10.87 -13.36
C THR A 67 6.08 -10.86 -12.20
N ILE A 68 7.05 -9.94 -12.26
CA ILE A 68 8.05 -9.71 -11.22
C ILE A 68 7.41 -9.35 -9.87
N PRO A 69 8.08 -9.62 -8.73
CA PRO A 69 7.63 -9.13 -7.43
C PRO A 69 7.52 -7.60 -7.41
N SER A 70 6.57 -7.09 -6.63
CA SER A 70 6.62 -5.68 -6.21
C SER A 70 7.83 -5.50 -5.30
N GLU A 71 8.66 -4.49 -5.56
CA GLU A 71 9.84 -4.19 -4.75
C GLU A 71 9.77 -2.78 -4.18
N PHE A 72 9.98 -2.70 -2.86
CA PHE A 72 9.94 -1.45 -2.10
C PHE A 72 11.24 -1.26 -1.35
N VAL A 73 11.99 -0.19 -1.65
CA VAL A 73 13.21 0.17 -0.91
C VAL A 73 12.82 0.87 0.39
N LEU A 74 13.38 0.41 1.50
CA LEU A 74 13.02 0.75 2.89
C LEU A 74 13.91 1.86 3.45
N ASP A 75 14.13 2.92 2.68
CA ASP A 75 15.07 4.00 2.99
C ASP A 75 14.39 5.35 3.26
N SER A 76 13.06 5.36 3.43
CA SER A 76 12.25 6.56 3.61
C SER A 76 12.27 7.55 2.44
N THR A 77 12.78 7.14 1.26
CA THR A 77 12.83 8.02 0.09
C THR A 77 11.60 7.79 -0.80
N PRO A 78 10.91 8.87 -1.26
CA PRO A 78 9.82 8.75 -2.23
C PRO A 78 10.28 8.11 -3.55
N ARG A 79 9.59 7.07 -3.97
CA ARG A 79 9.95 6.25 -5.14
C ARG A 79 8.70 5.83 -5.91
N VAL A 80 8.92 5.30 -7.11
CA VAL A 80 7.86 4.73 -7.95
C VAL A 80 7.94 3.20 -7.92
N PHE A 81 6.83 2.53 -7.62
CA PHE A 81 6.62 1.11 -7.86
C PHE A 81 5.83 0.92 -9.15
N ARG A 82 6.14 -0.14 -9.92
CA ARG A 82 5.53 -0.34 -11.26
C ARG A 82 4.39 -1.35 -11.26
N VAL A 83 4.37 -2.25 -10.28
CA VAL A 83 3.53 -3.44 -10.27
C VAL A 83 3.06 -3.69 -8.84
N PHE A 84 1.76 -3.96 -8.67
CA PHE A 84 1.17 -4.41 -7.41
C PHE A 84 1.47 -5.90 -7.14
N PRO A 85 1.37 -6.38 -5.88
CA PRO A 85 1.78 -7.75 -5.57
C PRO A 85 1.00 -8.85 -6.31
N ASN A 86 -0.23 -8.56 -6.74
CA ASN A 86 -1.07 -9.43 -7.56
C ASN A 86 -0.68 -9.43 -9.06
N GLY A 87 0.33 -8.67 -9.43
CA GLY A 87 0.88 -8.55 -10.77
C GLY A 87 0.23 -7.48 -11.65
N GLU A 88 -0.75 -6.74 -11.12
CA GLU A 88 -1.37 -5.63 -11.83
C GLU A 88 -0.39 -4.46 -12.01
N SER A 89 -0.43 -3.79 -13.16
CA SER A 89 0.35 -2.58 -13.39
C SER A 89 -0.15 -1.42 -12.52
N SER A 90 0.76 -0.70 -11.88
CA SER A 90 0.47 0.59 -11.21
C SER A 90 -0.07 1.65 -12.18
N MET A 91 0.15 1.48 -13.49
CA MET A 91 -0.40 2.35 -14.53
C MET A 91 -1.83 1.97 -14.94
N ALA A 92 -2.37 0.86 -14.41
CA ALA A 92 -3.76 0.49 -14.67
C ALA A 92 -4.68 1.60 -14.14
N ARG A 93 -5.61 2.04 -14.99
CA ARG A 93 -6.52 3.13 -14.68
C ARG A 93 -7.62 2.62 -13.77
N LEU A 94 -7.41 2.64 -12.46
CA LEU A 94 -8.49 2.42 -11.52
C LEU A 94 -8.81 3.65 -10.71
N ALA A 95 -10.12 3.83 -10.50
CA ALA A 95 -10.68 4.97 -9.80
C ALA A 95 -10.21 6.34 -10.34
N GLY A 96 -9.74 6.44 -11.59
CA GLY A 96 -9.29 7.71 -12.17
C GLY A 96 -8.03 8.31 -11.54
N LEU A 97 -7.30 7.56 -10.71
CA LEU A 97 -6.08 8.02 -10.05
C LEU A 97 -4.83 7.46 -10.75
N SER A 98 -3.74 8.22 -10.70
CA SER A 98 -2.39 7.76 -11.04
C SER A 98 -1.76 7.12 -9.81
N HIS A 99 -1.70 5.80 -9.78
CA HIS A 99 -0.98 5.05 -8.75
C HIS A 99 0.50 4.94 -9.10
N GLY A 100 1.30 4.56 -8.10
CA GLY A 100 2.67 4.12 -8.33
C GLY A 100 3.68 4.79 -7.42
N ASP A 101 3.33 5.77 -6.62
CA ASP A 101 4.27 6.36 -5.67
C ASP A 101 4.22 5.65 -4.33
N TYR A 102 5.38 5.52 -3.69
CA TYR A 102 5.48 4.99 -2.34
C TYR A 102 6.59 5.63 -1.52
N ILE A 103 6.45 5.52 -0.20
CA ILE A 103 7.54 5.64 0.77
C ILE A 103 7.51 4.40 1.64
N ALA A 104 8.67 3.80 1.91
CA ALA A 104 8.76 2.67 2.79
C ALA A 104 9.90 2.80 3.79
N THR A 105 9.66 2.28 4.99
CA THR A 105 10.63 2.31 6.09
C THR A 105 10.69 0.95 6.77
N TYR A 106 11.81 0.69 7.43
CA TYR A 106 12.04 -0.49 8.23
C TYR A 106 12.57 -0.11 9.60
N SER A 107 11.99 -0.70 10.63
CA SER A 107 12.50 -0.69 12.00
C SER A 107 12.59 -2.13 12.51
N LEU A 108 13.14 -2.32 13.72
CA LEU A 108 13.46 -3.65 14.29
C LEU A 108 12.39 -4.74 14.05
N ASN A 109 11.11 -4.43 14.21
CA ASN A 109 10.01 -5.41 14.07
C ASN A 109 8.87 -4.94 13.18
N THR A 110 9.08 -3.86 12.41
CA THR A 110 8.00 -3.23 11.64
C THR A 110 8.50 -2.77 10.29
N VAL A 111 7.74 -3.10 9.25
CA VAL A 111 7.84 -2.48 7.92
C VAL A 111 6.63 -1.58 7.74
N SER A 112 6.85 -0.33 7.32
CA SER A 112 5.77 0.59 6.96
C SER A 112 5.88 0.95 5.50
N LEU A 113 4.77 0.87 4.77
CA LEU A 113 4.62 1.30 3.37
C LEU A 113 3.49 2.31 3.30
N ASP A 114 3.76 3.50 2.78
CA ASP A 114 2.73 4.42 2.32
C ASP A 114 2.66 4.34 0.80
N LEU A 115 1.48 4.05 0.24
CA LEU A 115 1.21 4.05 -1.19
C LEU A 115 0.35 5.26 -1.53
N PHE A 116 0.77 6.04 -2.52
CA PHE A 116 0.09 7.27 -2.93
C PHE A 116 -0.56 7.12 -4.30
N SER A 117 -1.75 7.70 -4.41
CA SER A 117 -2.53 7.77 -5.64
C SER A 117 -2.94 9.22 -5.88
N TRP A 118 -2.51 9.75 -7.03
CA TRP A 118 -2.64 11.17 -7.36
C TRP A 118 -3.78 11.40 -8.34
N PRO A 119 -4.50 12.54 -8.27
CA PRO A 119 -5.47 12.87 -9.28
C PRO A 119 -4.77 13.15 -10.61
N ARG A 120 -5.41 12.72 -11.70
CA ARG A 120 -4.89 12.91 -13.07
C ARG A 120 -5.60 14.05 -13.81
N SER A 121 -6.76 14.46 -13.33
CA SER A 121 -7.60 15.49 -13.92
C SER A 121 -8.08 16.43 -12.83
N ALA A 122 -8.36 17.69 -13.22
CA ALA A 122 -8.79 18.74 -12.31
C ALA A 122 -10.18 18.48 -11.68
N ASP A 123 -10.89 17.45 -12.15
CA ASP A 123 -12.18 16.99 -11.62
C ASP A 123 -12.07 16.20 -10.31
N ARG A 124 -10.86 15.71 -9.96
CA ARG A 124 -10.58 15.09 -8.66
C ARG A 124 -9.65 15.97 -7.86
N SER A 125 -10.17 16.50 -6.76
CA SER A 125 -9.45 17.38 -5.84
C SER A 125 -8.77 16.62 -4.69
N MET A 126 -8.50 15.31 -4.85
CA MET A 126 -8.09 14.47 -3.71
C MET A 126 -6.90 13.56 -4.06
N VAL A 127 -5.95 13.49 -3.14
CA VAL A 127 -4.85 12.52 -3.09
C VAL A 127 -5.23 11.43 -2.10
N SER A 128 -5.09 10.17 -2.50
CA SER A 128 -5.33 9.02 -1.62
C SER A 128 -4.02 8.41 -1.15
N ARG A 129 -3.91 8.14 0.15
CA ARG A 129 -2.78 7.45 0.77
C ARG A 129 -3.28 6.19 1.47
N ILE A 130 -2.68 5.07 1.12
CA ILE A 130 -2.86 3.78 1.80
C ILE A 130 -1.61 3.50 2.61
N SER A 131 -1.72 3.55 3.94
CA SER A 131 -0.65 3.17 4.86
C SER A 131 -0.77 1.71 5.22
N ILE A 132 0.31 0.96 5.13
CA ILE A 132 0.40 -0.46 5.46
C ILE A 132 1.54 -0.63 6.46
N VAL A 133 1.21 -1.02 7.69
CA VAL A 133 2.18 -1.32 8.74
C VAL A 133 2.16 -2.82 9.00
N LEU A 134 3.25 -3.50 8.66
CA LEU A 134 3.46 -4.91 8.93
C LEU A 134 4.30 -5.07 10.18
N ALA A 135 3.73 -5.66 11.22
CA ALA A 135 4.43 -5.99 12.46
C ALA A 135 4.54 -7.50 12.65
N ARG A 136 5.66 -7.98 13.17
CA ARG A 136 5.82 -9.38 13.53
C ARG A 136 4.95 -9.73 14.73
N ASN A 137 4.26 -10.88 14.67
CA ASN A 137 3.51 -11.44 15.78
C ASN A 137 3.82 -12.93 15.92
N GLY A 138 4.78 -13.27 16.78
CA GLY A 138 5.32 -14.63 16.89
C GLY A 138 5.93 -15.11 15.57
N THR A 139 5.38 -16.19 15.01
CA THR A 139 5.75 -16.70 13.68
C THR A 139 4.97 -16.03 12.54
N GLY A 140 3.85 -15.37 12.84
CA GLY A 140 2.98 -14.70 11.89
C GLY A 140 3.23 -13.20 11.74
N LEU A 141 2.27 -12.52 11.11
CA LEU A 141 2.28 -11.06 10.93
C LEU A 141 0.95 -10.45 11.35
N THR A 142 1.01 -9.20 11.78
CA THR A 142 -0.14 -8.31 11.85
C THR A 142 0.03 -7.23 10.80
N ALA A 143 -0.98 -6.99 9.99
CA ALA A 143 -1.03 -5.84 9.09
C ALA A 143 -2.05 -4.83 9.61
N VAL A 144 -1.66 -3.57 9.67
CA VAL A 144 -2.57 -2.44 9.86
C VAL A 144 -2.62 -1.69 8.53
N VAL A 145 -3.80 -1.60 7.93
CA VAL A 145 -4.02 -0.88 6.68
C VAL A 145 -4.90 0.33 6.97
N SER A 146 -4.40 1.53 6.73
CA SER A 146 -5.14 2.79 6.94
C SER A 146 -5.34 3.48 5.60
N VAL A 147 -6.56 3.92 5.33
CA VAL A 147 -6.93 4.69 4.15
C VAL A 147 -7.19 6.13 4.59
N THR A 148 -6.47 7.04 3.96
CA THR A 148 -6.51 8.48 4.26
C THR A 148 -6.54 9.27 2.97
N HIS A 149 -7.15 10.45 3.04
CA HIS A 149 -7.31 11.36 1.93
C HIS A 149 -6.81 12.74 2.30
N ALA A 150 -6.24 13.48 1.35
CA ALA A 150 -5.93 14.90 1.52
C ALA A 150 -6.31 15.66 0.26
N ASP A 151 -6.56 16.96 0.40
CA ASP A 151 -6.81 17.84 -0.74
C ASP A 151 -5.60 17.84 -1.68
N ALA A 152 -5.88 17.72 -2.97
CA ALA A 152 -4.89 17.91 -4.01
C ALA A 152 -4.55 19.39 -4.12
N ALA A 153 -3.26 19.68 -4.30
CA ALA A 153 -2.79 21.04 -4.51
C ALA A 153 -3.40 21.59 -5.82
N PRO A 154 -4.01 22.78 -5.79
CA PRO A 154 -4.68 23.35 -6.94
C PRO A 154 -3.69 23.61 -8.08
N ALA A 155 -4.14 23.37 -9.31
CA ALA A 155 -3.36 23.62 -10.54
C ALA A 155 -2.02 22.87 -10.65
N VAL A 156 -1.80 21.81 -9.86
CA VAL A 156 -0.61 20.96 -9.98
C VAL A 156 -0.81 19.89 -11.04
N ASP A 157 0.06 19.86 -12.05
CA ASP A 157 0.18 18.72 -12.96
C ASP A 157 1.08 17.64 -12.34
N TYR A 158 0.46 16.70 -11.63
CA TYR A 158 1.15 15.57 -10.99
C TYR A 158 1.91 14.68 -11.98
N ALA A 159 1.50 14.62 -13.25
CA ALA A 159 2.18 13.81 -14.27
C ALA A 159 3.53 14.39 -14.68
N ALA A 160 3.72 15.70 -14.56
CA ALA A 160 4.97 16.39 -14.86
C ALA A 160 6.02 16.30 -13.72
N LEU A 161 5.61 15.89 -12.52
CA LEU A 161 6.46 15.81 -11.34
C LEU A 161 7.14 14.43 -11.20
N ASN A 162 8.27 14.37 -10.50
CA ASN A 162 8.80 13.09 -9.99
C ASN A 162 8.17 12.73 -8.63
N ALA A 163 8.40 11.51 -8.13
CA ALA A 163 7.80 11.04 -6.88
C ALA A 163 8.14 11.91 -5.66
N GLY A 164 9.38 12.42 -5.58
CA GLY A 164 9.80 13.32 -4.50
C GLY A 164 9.07 14.66 -4.54
N GLN A 165 8.93 15.24 -5.74
CA GLN A 165 8.18 16.48 -5.94
C GLN A 165 6.68 16.30 -5.65
N ARG A 166 6.06 15.21 -6.12
CA ARG A 166 4.65 14.93 -5.79
C ARG A 166 4.46 14.77 -4.29
N TYR A 167 5.30 13.97 -3.64
CA TYR A 167 5.25 13.79 -2.19
C TYR A 167 5.38 15.11 -1.42
N ALA A 168 6.22 16.04 -1.88
CA ALA A 168 6.35 17.36 -1.25
C ALA A 168 5.07 18.22 -1.33
N THR A 169 4.14 17.92 -2.24
CA THR A 169 2.83 18.58 -2.31
C THR A 169 1.77 17.99 -1.38
N TYR A 170 2.05 16.82 -0.79
CA TYR A 170 1.09 16.13 0.06
C TYR A 170 1.09 16.69 1.47
N ASP A 171 -0.04 17.27 1.89
CA ASP A 171 -0.20 17.86 3.21
C ASP A 171 -0.72 16.84 4.22
N LYS A 172 0.23 16.22 4.96
CA LYS A 172 -0.09 15.24 6.01
C LYS A 172 -0.93 15.81 7.16
N LEU A 173 -0.89 17.13 7.39
CA LEU A 173 -1.61 17.76 8.50
C LEU A 173 -3.10 17.94 8.19
N ARG A 174 -3.48 17.81 6.91
CA ARG A 174 -4.86 17.97 6.43
C ARG A 174 -5.43 16.65 5.93
N GLU A 175 -4.89 15.54 6.42
CA GLU A 175 -5.43 14.22 6.12
C GLU A 175 -6.79 14.03 6.81
N THR A 176 -7.75 13.54 6.05
CA THR A 176 -9.02 13.02 6.55
C THR A 176 -8.94 11.49 6.52
N PRO A 177 -9.06 10.80 7.68
CA PRO A 177 -9.14 9.35 7.71
C PRO A 177 -10.45 8.88 7.07
N SER A 178 -10.42 7.69 6.47
CA SER A 178 -11.60 7.05 5.89
C SER A 178 -11.85 5.68 6.51
N ALA A 179 -10.82 4.84 6.60
CA ALA A 179 -10.95 3.52 7.21
C ALA A 179 -9.62 2.99 7.74
N THR A 180 -9.69 2.15 8.77
CA THR A 180 -8.56 1.38 9.29
C THR A 180 -8.95 -0.09 9.45
N PHE A 181 -8.13 -0.97 8.88
CA PHE A 181 -8.28 -2.41 8.94
C PHE A 181 -7.08 -3.03 9.66
N ARG A 182 -7.33 -4.01 10.52
CA ARG A 182 -6.27 -4.79 11.17
C ARG A 182 -6.48 -6.26 10.84
N PHE A 183 -5.44 -6.89 10.30
CA PHE A 183 -5.46 -8.27 9.85
C PHE A 183 -4.36 -9.09 10.52
N GLY A 184 -4.69 -10.33 10.88
CA GLY A 184 -3.74 -11.34 11.34
C GLY A 184 -3.39 -12.30 10.19
N TYR A 185 -2.13 -12.67 10.13
CA TYR A 185 -1.59 -13.60 9.14
C TYR A 185 -0.81 -14.73 9.81
N THR A 186 -1.07 -15.95 9.35
CA THR A 186 -0.31 -17.13 9.73
C THR A 186 0.80 -17.37 8.71
N ARG A 187 2.01 -17.67 9.20
CA ARG A 187 3.12 -18.08 8.35
C ARG A 187 2.99 -19.54 7.96
N LEU A 188 3.04 -19.82 6.66
CA LEU A 188 3.07 -21.18 6.14
C LEU A 188 4.47 -21.77 6.34
N LYS A 189 4.50 -23.08 6.62
CA LYS A 189 5.74 -23.84 6.85
C LYS A 189 6.54 -23.98 5.56
#